data_AF-A0A6V8K954-F1
#
_entry.id   AF-A0A6V8K954-F1
#
_cell.length_a   1.000
_cell.length_b   1.000
_cell.length_c   1.000
_cell.angle_alpha   90.00
_cell.angle_beta   90.00
_cell.angle_gamma   90.00
#
_symmetry.space_group_name_H-M   'P 1'
#
loop_
_entity.id
_entity.type
_entity.pdbx_description
1 polymer ?
#
loop_
_entity_poly.entity_id
_entity_poly.type
_entity_poly.pdbx_seq_one_letter_code
_entity_poly.pdbx_strand_id
1 'polypeptide(L)'
;MVAERGTHRAISFEQKTNPAFILKLVLRRRAKAEMTATESSGPGNGTERVNVALLKKASAALEGLVTGSASTKTEAINRAIIAYAFFEDQLSDGCQLILRDRDGNEQRVHLL
;
A
#
# COMPACT_ATOMS: atom_id res chain seq x y z
N MET A 1 -3.39 24.00 34.18
CA MET A 1 -3.95 23.77 32.83
C MET A 1 -2.86 23.17 31.96
N VAL A 2 -2.90 21.87 31.71
CA VAL A 2 -1.92 21.17 30.88
C VAL A 2 -2.63 20.80 29.57
N ALA A 3 -2.15 21.36 28.46
CA ALA A 3 -2.65 21.05 27.12
C ALA A 3 -2.07 19.71 26.67
N GLU A 4 -2.94 18.74 26.41
CA GLU A 4 -2.59 17.44 25.84
C GLU A 4 -2.07 17.62 24.40
N ARG A 5 -0.81 17.25 24.17
CA ARG A 5 -0.21 17.21 22.84
C ARG A 5 -0.58 15.89 22.17
N GLY A 6 -1.17 16.00 20.98
CA GLY A 6 -1.58 14.87 20.14
C GLY A 6 -0.46 13.85 19.94
N THR A 7 -0.81 12.60 20.23
CA THR A 7 0.06 11.43 20.08
C THR A 7 0.23 11.10 18.60
N HIS A 8 1.32 11.56 18.00
CA HIS A 8 1.76 11.08 16.70
C HIS A 8 2.17 9.60 16.81
N ARG A 9 1.30 8.70 16.35
CA ARG A 9 1.61 7.28 16.16
C ARG A 9 2.60 7.14 15.00
N ALA A 10 3.90 7.19 15.31
CA ALA A 10 4.92 6.81 14.34
C ALA A 10 4.87 5.28 14.15
N ILE A 11 4.59 4.85 12.93
CA ILE A 11 4.66 3.47 12.47
C ILE A 11 6.13 3.19 12.16
N SER A 12 6.80 2.44 13.04
CA SER A 12 8.17 1.98 12.79
C SER A 12 8.11 0.67 12.00
N PHE A 13 8.64 0.67 10.78
CA PHE A 13 8.79 -0.54 9.96
C PHE A 13 10.10 -1.24 10.34
N GLU A 14 10.04 -2.19 11.26
CA GLU A 14 11.17 -3.08 11.54
C GLU A 14 11.13 -4.25 10.55
N GLN A 15 11.80 -4.10 9.40
CA GLN A 15 11.95 -5.20 8.45
C GLN A 15 12.99 -6.20 8.99
N LYS A 16 12.54 -7.33 9.54
CA LYS A 16 13.34 -8.56 9.52
C LYS A 16 13.37 -9.07 8.09
N THR A 17 14.32 -8.55 7.32
CA THR A 17 14.49 -8.87 5.90
C THR A 17 14.92 -10.33 5.75
N ASN A 18 13.97 -11.20 5.37
CA ASN A 18 14.27 -12.57 4.99
C ASN A 18 14.88 -12.57 3.56
N PRO A 19 16.12 -13.06 3.34
CA PRO A 19 16.74 -13.05 2.02
C PRO A 19 15.94 -13.86 0.96
N ALA A 20 15.20 -14.88 1.38
CA ALA A 20 14.31 -15.63 0.49
C ALA A 20 13.12 -14.78 -0.02
N PHE A 21 12.67 -13.80 0.77
CA PHE A 21 11.63 -12.86 0.39
C PHE A 21 12.13 -11.89 -0.70
N ILE A 22 13.34 -11.33 -0.55
CA ILE A 22 13.95 -10.49 -1.59
C ILE A 22 14.14 -11.28 -2.89
N LEU A 23 14.62 -12.52 -2.79
CA LEU A 23 14.85 -13.34 -3.98
C LEU A 23 13.54 -13.64 -4.73
N LYS A 24 12.47 -14.02 -4.02
CA LYS A 24 11.13 -14.22 -4.62
C LYS A 24 10.57 -12.93 -5.21
N LEU A 25 10.70 -11.80 -4.52
CA LEU A 25 10.22 -10.50 -4.99
C LEU A 25 10.94 -10.06 -6.26
N VAL A 26 12.26 -10.23 -6.32
CA VAL A 26 13.10 -9.91 -7.50
C VAL A 26 12.77 -10.82 -8.68
N LEU A 27 12.61 -12.13 -8.44
CA LEU A 27 12.28 -13.11 -9.49
C LEU A 27 10.87 -12.86 -10.06
N ARG A 28 9.89 -12.52 -9.22
CA ARG A 28 8.54 -12.15 -9.69
C ARG A 28 8.50 -10.84 -10.45
N ARG A 29 9.30 -9.84 -10.06
CA ARG A 29 9.40 -8.58 -10.83
C ARG A 29 9.97 -8.82 -12.23
N ARG A 30 10.92 -9.75 -12.40
CA ARG A 30 11.41 -10.14 -13.73
C ARG A 30 10.34 -10.85 -14.56
N ALA A 31 9.66 -11.85 -13.99
CA ALA A 31 8.59 -12.56 -14.69
C ALA A 31 7.41 -11.66 -15.08
N LYS A 32 7.02 -10.71 -14.21
CA LYS A 32 5.93 -9.77 -14.49
C LYS A 32 6.33 -8.67 -15.48
N ALA A 33 7.59 -8.20 -15.44
CA ALA A 33 8.12 -7.24 -16.41
C ALA A 33 8.20 -7.84 -17.83
N GLU A 34 8.49 -9.13 -17.94
CA GLU A 34 8.50 -9.86 -19.22
C GLU A 34 7.09 -10.02 -19.80
N MET A 35 6.04 -10.16 -18.97
CA MET A 35 4.65 -10.23 -19.45
C MET A 35 4.06 -8.87 -19.83
N THR A 36 4.52 -7.75 -19.27
CA THR A 36 4.03 -6.39 -19.59
C THR A 36 4.70 -5.77 -20.83
N ALA A 37 5.68 -6.43 -21.44
CA ALA A 37 6.41 -5.90 -22.60
C ALA A 37 5.60 -5.90 -23.93
N THR A 38 4.30 -6.27 -23.90
CA THR A 38 3.42 -6.27 -25.08
C THR A 38 2.30 -5.22 -25.00
N GLU A 39 2.45 -4.16 -24.20
CA GLU A 39 1.53 -3.01 -24.26
C GLU A 39 2.12 -1.90 -25.15
N SER A 40 1.38 -1.59 -26.20
CA SER A 40 1.74 -0.74 -27.34
C SER A 40 2.17 0.66 -26.94
N SER A 41 3.40 1.02 -27.30
CA SER A 41 3.96 2.36 -27.16
C SER A 41 3.41 3.32 -28.24
N GLY A 42 2.41 4.13 -27.87
CA GLY A 42 2.11 5.41 -28.52
C GLY A 42 2.61 6.57 -27.66
N PRO A 43 2.97 7.74 -28.22
CA PRO A 43 3.46 8.88 -27.46
C PRO A 43 2.27 9.61 -26.82
N GLY A 44 1.67 9.00 -25.82
CA GLY A 44 0.64 9.56 -24.96
C GLY A 44 0.93 9.12 -23.55
N ASN A 45 1.08 10.08 -22.63
CA ASN A 45 1.30 9.85 -21.19
C ASN A 45 0.57 8.59 -20.70
N GLY A 46 1.34 7.60 -20.23
CA GLY A 46 0.88 6.28 -19.79
C GLY A 46 0.00 6.30 -18.54
N THR A 47 -1.07 7.09 -18.58
CA THR A 47 -2.05 7.26 -17.51
C THR A 47 -3.44 6.96 -18.07
N GLU A 48 -4.07 5.91 -17.57
CA GLU A 48 -5.48 5.62 -17.79
C GLU A 48 -6.34 6.38 -16.78
N ARG A 49 -7.44 6.98 -17.23
CA ARG A 49 -8.37 7.70 -16.35
C ARG A 49 -9.55 6.80 -16.01
N VAL A 50 -9.73 6.54 -14.71
CA VAL A 50 -10.87 5.78 -14.18
C VAL A 50 -11.72 6.68 -13.29
N ASN A 51 -13.04 6.69 -13.50
CA ASN A 51 -13.99 7.38 -12.62
C ASN A 51 -14.67 6.35 -11.72
N VAL A 52 -14.65 6.59 -10.40
CA VAL A 52 -15.20 5.68 -9.40
C VAL A 52 -16.05 6.44 -8.39
N ALA A 53 -17.18 5.85 -8.01
CA ALA A 53 -17.97 6.31 -6.88
C ALA A 53 -17.44 5.68 -5.60
N LEU A 54 -16.95 6.49 -4.65
CA LEU A 54 -16.48 6.01 -3.36
C LEU A 54 -17.61 5.97 -2.34
N LEU A 55 -17.61 4.95 -1.48
CA LEU A 55 -18.43 4.95 -0.26
C LEU A 55 -18.05 6.17 0.60
N LYS A 56 -19.02 6.73 1.33
CA LYS A 56 -18.79 7.89 2.21
C LYS A 56 -17.59 7.69 3.15
N LYS A 57 -17.48 6.50 3.75
CA LYS A 57 -16.36 6.13 4.63
C LYS A 57 -15.01 6.14 3.91
N ALA A 58 -14.96 5.66 2.66
CA ALA A 58 -13.74 5.66 1.85
C ALA A 58 -13.35 7.08 1.42
N SER A 59 -14.32 7.93 1.08
CA SER A 59 -14.07 9.34 0.79
C SER A 59 -13.49 10.08 1.99
N ALA A 60 -14.06 9.88 3.19
CA ALA A 60 -13.55 10.49 4.43
C ALA A 60 -12.14 9.97 4.78
N ALA A 61 -11.88 8.68 4.58
CA ALA A 61 -10.55 8.11 4.77
C ALA A 61 -9.52 8.70 3.80
N LEU A 62 -9.90 8.87 2.51
CA LEU A 62 -9.05 9.51 1.51
C LEU A 62 -8.73 10.97 1.89
N GLU A 63 -9.72 11.71 2.37
CA GLU A 63 -9.51 13.07 2.88
C GLU A 63 -8.55 13.08 4.07
N GLY A 64 -8.71 12.16 5.02
CA GLY A 64 -7.80 12.01 6.16
C GLY A 64 -6.36 11.68 5.74
N LEU A 65 -6.18 10.83 4.71
CA LEU A 65 -4.86 10.49 4.18
C LEU A 65 -4.15 11.68 3.52
N VAL A 66 -4.92 12.54 2.86
CA VAL A 66 -4.37 13.71 2.16
C VAL A 66 -4.13 14.87 3.13
N THR A 67 -4.99 15.03 4.13
CA THR A 67 -4.92 16.12 5.12
C THR A 67 -3.61 16.06 5.91
N GLY A 68 -2.79 17.11 5.81
CA GLY A 68 -1.50 17.20 6.49
C GLY A 68 -0.38 16.37 5.84
N SER A 69 -0.66 15.67 4.74
CA SER A 69 0.35 15.03 3.89
C SER A 69 0.68 15.94 2.68
N ALA A 70 1.85 15.74 2.08
CA ALA A 70 2.17 16.37 0.79
C ALA A 70 1.56 15.61 -0.42
N SER A 71 0.75 14.58 -0.18
CA SER A 71 0.24 13.69 -1.24
C SER A 71 -1.08 14.21 -1.84
N THR A 72 -1.26 14.07 -3.15
CA THR A 72 -2.53 14.39 -3.81
C THR A 72 -3.54 13.26 -3.63
N LYS A 73 -4.84 13.53 -3.83
CA LYS A 73 -5.88 12.48 -3.83
C LYS A 73 -5.56 11.37 -4.84
N THR A 74 -5.11 11.73 -6.04
CA THR A 74 -4.70 10.77 -7.08
C THR A 74 -3.54 9.90 -6.60
N GLU A 75 -2.52 10.50 -6.01
CA GLU A 75 -1.36 9.74 -5.52
C GLU A 75 -1.74 8.81 -4.35
N ALA A 76 -2.57 9.29 -3.42
CA ALA A 76 -3.07 8.47 -2.33
C ALA A 76 -3.89 7.26 -2.83
N ILE A 77 -4.77 7.47 -3.82
CA ILE A 77 -5.56 6.39 -4.45
C ILE A 77 -4.63 5.39 -5.14
N ASN A 78 -3.70 5.86 -5.98
CA ASN A 78 -2.78 4.99 -6.70
C ASN A 78 -1.95 4.12 -5.74
N ARG A 79 -1.39 4.72 -4.69
CA ARG A 79 -0.63 4.01 -3.67
C ARG A 79 -1.50 3.00 -2.90
N ALA A 80 -2.74 3.34 -2.58
CA ALA A 80 -3.67 2.42 -1.92
C ALA A 80 -3.98 1.20 -2.80
N ILE A 81 -4.25 1.41 -4.10
CA ILE A 81 -4.51 0.31 -5.05
C ILE A 81 -3.29 -0.60 -5.19
N ILE A 82 -2.08 -0.03 -5.34
CA ILE A 82 -0.85 -0.80 -5.45
C ILE A 82 -0.58 -1.60 -4.17
N ALA A 83 -0.79 -0.99 -3.00
CA ALA A 83 -0.61 -1.67 -1.71
C ALA A 83 -1.60 -2.84 -1.57
N TYR A 84 -2.87 -2.62 -1.90
CA TYR A 84 -3.88 -3.67 -1.85
C TYR A 84 -3.54 -4.83 -2.79
N ALA A 85 -3.17 -4.54 -4.04
CA ALA A 85 -2.75 -5.58 -4.99
C ALA A 85 -1.53 -6.38 -4.49
N PHE A 86 -0.57 -5.71 -3.83
CA PHE A 86 0.55 -6.40 -3.20
C PHE A 86 0.11 -7.29 -2.04
N PHE A 87 -0.78 -6.82 -1.17
CA PHE A 87 -1.26 -7.63 -0.04
C PHE A 87 -2.00 -8.87 -0.53
N GLU A 88 -2.88 -8.75 -1.52
CA GLU A 88 -3.59 -9.89 -2.12
C GLU A 88 -2.61 -10.92 -2.70
N ASP A 89 -1.59 -10.48 -3.45
CA ASP A 89 -0.55 -11.39 -3.98
C ASP A 89 0.14 -12.17 -2.84
N GLN A 90 0.55 -11.48 -1.79
CA GLN A 90 1.22 -12.13 -0.65
C GLN A 90 0.29 -13.05 0.14
N LEU A 91 -0.96 -12.64 0.38
CA LEU A 91 -1.95 -13.46 1.09
C LEU A 91 -2.29 -14.72 0.28
N SER A 92 -2.36 -14.63 -1.05
CA SER A 92 -2.59 -15.78 -1.93
C SER A 92 -1.45 -16.80 -1.89
N ASP A 93 -0.23 -16.37 -1.57
CA ASP A 93 0.93 -17.24 -1.34
C ASP A 93 0.95 -17.88 0.06
N GLY A 94 -0.08 -17.64 0.87
CA GLY A 94 -0.17 -18.11 2.25
C GLY A 94 0.60 -17.24 3.25
N CYS A 95 1.06 -16.04 2.86
CA CYS A 95 1.61 -15.09 3.83
C CYS A 95 0.50 -14.52 4.72
N GLN A 96 0.91 -13.87 5.81
CA GLN A 96 0.00 -13.23 6.75
C GLN A 96 0.35 -11.76 6.92
N LEU A 97 -0.66 -10.92 7.00
CA LEU A 97 -0.49 -9.52 7.37
C LEU A 97 -0.54 -9.38 8.89
N ILE A 98 0.56 -8.93 9.49
CA ILE A 98 0.70 -8.72 10.93
C ILE A 98 0.95 -7.23 11.18
N LEU A 99 0.17 -6.63 12.07
CA LEU A 99 0.47 -5.32 12.65
C LEU A 99 1.20 -5.55 13.95
N ARG A 100 2.36 -4.91 14.10
CA ARG A 100 3.15 -4.93 15.33
C ARG A 100 3.15 -3.54 15.95
N ASP A 101 2.77 -3.44 17.21
CA ASP A 101 2.87 -2.19 17.95
C ASP A 101 4.28 -1.96 18.50
N ARG A 102 4.49 -0.82 19.17
CA ARG A 102 5.80 -0.46 19.72
C ARG A 102 6.24 -1.34 20.89
N ASP A 103 5.28 -1.94 21.59
CA ASP A 103 5.53 -2.83 22.72
C ASP A 103 5.80 -4.27 22.23
N GLY A 104 5.72 -4.48 20.91
CA GLY A 104 6.00 -5.75 20.25
C GLY A 104 4.78 -6.67 20.17
N ASN A 105 3.59 -6.22 20.56
CA ASN A 105 2.37 -7.02 20.41
C ASN A 105 2.01 -7.14 18.94
N GLU A 106 1.68 -8.36 18.53
CA GLU A 106 1.34 -8.69 17.15
C GLU A 106 -0.15 -8.95 17.01
N GLN A 107 -0.77 -8.34 15.99
CA GLN A 107 -2.17 -8.53 15.63
C GLN A 107 -2.27 -8.98 14.18
N ARG A 108 -2.93 -10.12 13.94
CA ARG A 108 -3.22 -10.55 12.57
C ARG A 108 -4.34 -9.70 11.99
N VAL A 109 -4.13 -9.21 10.77
CA VAL A 109 -5.12 -8.45 10.01
C VAL A 109 -5.73 -9.35 8.95
N HIS A 110 -7.06 -9.29 8.85
CA HIS A 110 -7.83 -9.84 7.74
C HIS A 110 -8.36 -8.68 6.91
N LEU A 111 -7.97 -8.64 5.63
CA LEU A 111 -8.57 -7.76 4.64
C LEU A 111 -9.88 -8.41 4.17
N LEU A 112 -10.95 -7.61 4.05
CA LEU A 112 -12.28 -8.02 3.62
C LEU A 112 -12.53 -7.58 2.18
#